data_AF-A0A2V6NLY4-F1
#
_entry.id   AF-A0A2V6NLY4-F1
#
_cell.length_a   1.000
_cell.length_b   1.000
_cell.length_c   1.000
_cell.angle_alpha   90.00
_cell.angle_beta   90.00
_cell.angle_gamma   90.00
#
_symmetry.space_group_name_H-M   'P 1'
#
loop_
_entity.id
_entity.type
_entity.pdbx_description
1 polymer ?
#
loop_
_entity_poly.entity_id
_entity_poly.type
_entity_poly.pdbx_seq_one_letter_code
_entity_poly.pdbx_strand_id
1 'polypeptide(L)'
;MTDETSRDLRLEIAHVLFIDIVGYSKLLHNQQSEVLRELNEVVRGTEQFRAADSAATLLRLPTGDGMALIFRESPEAPAKCALEIAQALKRHRQVQVRMGIHSGPVNEVTDINE
;
A
#
# COMPACT_ATOMS: atom_id res chain seq x y z
N MET A 1 43.12 -1.37 -1.98
CA MET A 1 42.13 -1.41 -3.07
C MET A 1 41.22 -2.60 -2.77
N THR A 2 40.39 -2.46 -1.73
CA THR A 2 39.43 -3.48 -1.34
C THR A 2 38.23 -3.31 -2.25
N ASP A 3 38.02 -4.33 -3.08
CA ASP A 3 36.87 -4.52 -3.93
C ASP A 3 35.62 -4.57 -3.04
N GLU A 4 35.01 -3.40 -2.79
CA GLU A 4 33.67 -3.29 -2.22
C GLU A 4 32.73 -3.93 -3.22
N THR A 5 32.57 -5.23 -3.05
CA THR A 5 31.74 -6.09 -3.86
C THR A 5 30.36 -5.45 -3.88
N SER A 6 30.03 -4.85 -5.01
CA SER A 6 28.68 -4.49 -5.41
C SER A 6 27.79 -5.65 -4.98
N ARG A 7 27.07 -5.50 -3.86
CA ARG A 7 25.97 -6.40 -3.54
C ARG A 7 25.09 -6.33 -4.76
N ASP A 8 25.07 -7.40 -5.56
CA ASP A 8 24.19 -7.55 -6.70
C ASP A 8 22.80 -7.08 -6.25
N LEU A 9 22.44 -5.85 -6.62
CA LEU A 9 21.13 -5.27 -6.38
C LEU A 9 20.19 -6.10 -7.23
N ARG A 10 19.70 -7.21 -6.68
CA ARG A 10 18.68 -8.03 -7.32
C ARG A 10 17.45 -7.14 -7.40
N LEU A 11 17.29 -6.48 -8.54
CA LEU A 11 16.08 -5.75 -8.86
C LEU A 11 14.96 -6.78 -8.94
N GLU A 12 14.07 -6.74 -7.96
CA GLU A 12 12.84 -7.52 -7.99
C GLU A 12 11.75 -6.72 -8.67
N ILE A 13 10.90 -7.36 -9.46
CA ILE A 13 9.69 -6.71 -9.95
C ILE A 13 8.68 -6.73 -8.81
N ALA A 14 8.13 -5.56 -8.49
CA ALA A 14 7.02 -5.46 -7.56
C ALA A 14 5.87 -4.69 -8.17
N HIS A 15 4.68 -4.94 -7.62
CA HIS A 15 3.42 -4.36 -8.06
C HIS A 15 2.84 -3.54 -6.93
N VAL A 16 2.80 -2.23 -7.12
CA VAL A 16 2.47 -1.27 -6.07
C VAL A 16 1.07 -0.73 -6.29
N LEU A 17 0.22 -0.82 -5.27
CA LEU A 17 -1.01 -0.05 -5.15
C LEU A 17 -0.78 1.09 -4.15
N PHE A 18 -0.79 2.32 -4.64
CA PHE A 18 -0.77 3.52 -3.83
C PHE A 18 -2.19 4.00 -3.57
N ILE A 19 -2.49 4.38 -2.33
CA ILE A 19 -3.81 4.82 -1.88
C ILE A 19 -3.63 6.09 -1.06
N ASP A 20 -4.40 7.12 -1.39
CA ASP A 20 -4.32 8.44 -0.75
C ASP A 20 -5.74 9.00 -0.52
N ILE A 21 -5.95 9.59 0.66
CA ILE A 21 -7.25 10.14 1.05
C ILE A 21 -7.45 11.53 0.44
N VAL A 22 -8.50 11.67 -0.35
CA VAL A 22 -8.85 12.94 -1.00
C VAL A 22 -9.22 13.99 0.05
N GLY A 23 -8.50 15.11 0.02
CA GLY A 23 -8.78 16.24 0.91
C GLY A 23 -8.34 16.04 2.37
N TYR A 24 -7.51 15.03 2.65
CA TYR A 24 -7.05 14.69 3.99
C TYR A 24 -6.55 15.89 4.81
N SER A 25 -5.69 16.73 4.23
CA SER A 25 -5.11 17.89 4.91
C SER A 25 -6.13 18.97 5.31
N LYS A 26 -7.36 18.92 4.79
CA LYS A 26 -8.44 19.86 5.15
C LYS A 26 -9.25 19.40 6.38
N LEU A 27 -9.08 18.15 6.80
CA LEU A 27 -9.80 17.56 7.93
C LEU A 27 -9.17 18.00 9.26
N LEU A 28 -10.01 18.07 10.30
CA LEU A 28 -9.54 18.27 11.67
C LEU A 28 -8.76 17.03 12.16
N HIS A 29 -7.89 17.20 13.15
CA HIS A 29 -7.00 16.12 13.62
C HIS A 29 -7.74 14.85 14.09
N ASN A 30 -8.87 15.01 14.78
CA ASN A 30 -9.74 13.89 15.16
C ASN A 30 -10.36 13.18 13.94
N GLN A 31 -10.77 13.95 12.93
CA GLN A 31 -11.33 13.41 11.69
C GLN A 31 -10.26 12.68 10.87
N GLN A 32 -9.03 13.22 10.81
CA GLN A 32 -7.88 12.58 10.16
C GLN A 32 -7.62 11.17 10.71
N SER A 33 -7.64 11.04 12.04
CA SER A 33 -7.47 9.74 12.71
C SER A 33 -8.61 8.76 12.39
N GLU A 34 -9.84 9.26 12.33
CA GLU A 34 -11.03 8.46 12.03
C GLU A 34 -11.02 7.94 10.58
N VAL A 35 -10.74 8.81 9.60
CA VAL A 35 -10.69 8.39 8.18
C VAL A 35 -9.54 7.43 7.90
N LEU A 36 -8.39 7.60 8.56
CA LEU A 36 -7.28 6.64 8.45
C LEU A 36 -7.64 5.28 9.04
N ARG A 37 -8.32 5.25 10.18
CA ARG A 37 -8.79 4.00 10.78
C ARG A 37 -9.76 3.29 9.84
N GLU A 38 -10.75 4.00 9.30
CA GLU A 38 -11.73 3.43 8.37
C GLU A 38 -11.06 2.93 7.08
N LEU A 39 -10.09 3.69 6.53
CA LEU A 39 -9.30 3.25 5.39
C LEU A 39 -8.54 1.95 5.70
N ASN A 40 -7.87 1.88 6.85
CA ASN A 40 -7.13 0.70 7.29
C ASN A 40 -8.04 -0.52 7.44
N GLU A 41 -9.24 -0.36 8.01
CA GLU A 41 -10.24 -1.43 8.15
C GLU A 41 -10.71 -1.93 6.78
N VAL A 42 -11.01 -1.03 5.86
CA VAL A 42 -11.41 -1.38 4.49
C VAL A 42 -10.30 -2.13 3.76
N VAL A 43 -9.07 -1.64 3.83
CA VAL A 43 -7.91 -2.26 3.17
C VAL A 43 -7.64 -3.66 3.74
N ARG A 44 -7.63 -3.83 5.07
CA ARG A 44 -7.47 -5.15 5.71
C ARG A 44 -8.62 -6.10 5.41
N GLY A 45 -9.79 -5.56 5.09
CA GLY A 45 -10.99 -6.30 4.70
C GLY A 45 -10.95 -6.86 3.28
N THR A 46 -9.97 -6.52 2.46
CA THR A 46 -9.87 -7.04 1.08
C THR A 46 -9.30 -8.45 1.02
N GLU A 47 -9.72 -9.23 0.04
CA GLU A 47 -9.24 -10.60 -0.16
C GLU A 47 -7.78 -10.60 -0.58
N GLN A 48 -7.38 -9.72 -1.50
CA GLN A 48 -6.00 -9.63 -1.95
C GLN A 48 -5.04 -9.25 -0.82
N PHE A 49 -5.45 -8.34 0.07
CA PHE A 49 -4.65 -7.98 1.23
C PHE A 49 -4.49 -9.18 2.16
N ARG A 50 -5.59 -9.84 2.55
CA ARG A 50 -5.53 -10.99 3.47
C ARG A 50 -4.72 -12.14 2.91
N ALA A 51 -4.87 -12.44 1.62
CA ALA A 51 -4.11 -13.51 0.97
C ALA A 51 -2.60 -13.23 1.02
N ALA A 52 -2.18 -12.05 0.55
CA ALA A 52 -0.77 -11.67 0.52
C ALA A 52 -0.17 -11.47 1.93
N ASP A 53 -0.95 -10.97 2.89
CA ASP A 53 -0.54 -10.86 4.30
C ASP A 53 -0.34 -12.24 4.94
N SER A 54 -1.25 -13.19 4.69
CA SER A 54 -1.14 -14.57 5.18
C SER A 54 0.05 -15.33 4.59
N ALA A 55 0.44 -14.99 3.36
CA ALA A 55 1.61 -15.54 2.67
C ALA A 55 2.92 -14.81 3.02
N ALA A 56 2.86 -13.76 3.86
CA ALA A 56 3.99 -12.87 4.16
C ALA A 56 4.67 -12.27 2.92
N THR A 57 3.89 -12.03 1.85
CA THR A 57 4.38 -11.51 0.56
C THR A 57 3.92 -10.06 0.29
N LEU A 58 3.29 -9.43 1.28
CA LEU A 58 2.79 -8.06 1.26
C LEU A 58 3.66 -7.13 2.12
N LEU A 59 4.25 -6.10 1.50
CA LEU A 59 4.81 -4.97 2.24
C LEU A 59 3.80 -3.83 2.31
N ARG A 60 3.81 -3.13 3.45
CA ARG A 60 2.88 -2.04 3.78
C ARG A 60 3.70 -0.83 4.18
N LEU A 61 3.60 0.25 3.40
CA LEU A 61 4.31 1.50 3.69
C LEU A 61 3.30 2.62 3.98
N PRO A 62 3.26 3.19 5.20
CA PRO A 62 2.42 4.34 5.49
C PRO A 62 2.97 5.58 4.79
N THR A 63 2.10 6.41 4.21
CA THR A 63 2.48 7.67 3.55
C THR A 63 2.02 8.91 4.33
N GLY A 64 1.44 8.71 5.51
CA GLY A 64 0.87 9.75 6.36
C GLY A 64 -0.64 9.87 6.18
N ASP A 65 -1.11 10.16 4.97
CA ASP A 65 -2.52 10.35 4.60
C ASP A 65 -3.12 9.16 3.80
N GLY A 66 -2.42 8.04 3.83
CA GLY A 66 -2.73 6.85 3.05
C GLY A 66 -1.69 5.77 3.25
N MET A 67 -1.52 4.93 2.22
CA MET A 67 -0.56 3.83 2.25
C MET A 67 -0.22 3.32 0.85
N ALA A 68 0.96 2.69 0.76
CA ALA A 68 1.33 1.85 -0.36
C ALA A 68 1.28 0.37 0.07
N LEU A 69 0.69 -0.45 -0.80
CA LEU A 69 0.68 -1.91 -0.71
C LEU A 69 1.55 -2.45 -1.84
N ILE A 70 2.54 -3.27 -1.48
CA ILE A 70 3.52 -3.80 -2.43
C ILE A 70 3.34 -5.30 -2.50
N PHE A 71 2.89 -5.78 -3.65
CA PHE A 71 2.70 -7.19 -3.97
C PHE A 71 3.88 -7.69 -4.80
N ARG A 72 4.56 -8.75 -4.34
CA ARG A 72 5.71 -9.33 -5.06
C ARG A 72 5.34 -10.42 -6.08
N GLU A 73 4.17 -11.03 -5.94
CA GLU A 73 3.87 -12.28 -6.66
C GLU A 73 2.96 -12.12 -7.88
N SER A 74 2.06 -11.12 -7.88
CA SER A 74 1.03 -11.00 -8.90
C SER A 74 0.83 -9.57 -9.39
N PRO A 75 0.93 -9.32 -10.72
CA PRO A 75 0.62 -8.02 -11.31
C PRO A 75 -0.86 -7.63 -11.22
N GLU A 76 -1.76 -8.62 -11.09
CA GLU A 76 -3.20 -8.38 -11.00
C GLU A 76 -3.66 -8.05 -9.58
N ALA A 77 -2.93 -8.52 -8.56
CA ALA A 77 -3.27 -8.32 -7.15
C ALA A 77 -3.53 -6.85 -6.78
N PRO A 78 -2.70 -5.85 -7.15
CA PRO A 78 -3.02 -4.45 -6.83
C PRO A 78 -4.31 -3.96 -7.50
N ALA A 79 -4.61 -4.40 -8.73
CA ALA A 79 -5.84 -4.00 -9.43
C ALA A 79 -7.09 -4.61 -8.80
N LYS A 80 -7.04 -5.90 -8.45
CA LYS A 80 -8.12 -6.59 -7.72
C LYS A 80 -8.34 -5.97 -6.34
N CYS A 81 -7.26 -5.70 -5.60
CA CYS A 81 -7.31 -5.03 -4.31
C CYS A 81 -7.97 -3.64 -4.43
N ALA A 82 -7.56 -2.83 -5.42
CA ALA A 82 -8.16 -1.53 -5.67
C ALA A 82 -9.67 -1.61 -5.97
N LEU A 83 -10.11 -2.61 -6.74
CA LEU A 83 -11.52 -2.83 -7.02
C LEU A 83 -12.31 -3.20 -5.75
N GLU A 84 -11.77 -4.08 -4.93
CA GLU A 84 -12.35 -4.51 -3.64
C GLU A 84 -12.48 -3.32 -2.68
N ILE A 85 -11.43 -2.48 -2.57
CA ILE A 85 -11.45 -1.22 -1.79
C ILE A 85 -12.56 -0.31 -2.33
N ALA A 86 -12.60 -0.06 -3.65
CA ALA A 86 -13.59 0.81 -4.26
C ALA A 86 -15.03 0.31 -4.03
N GLN A 87 -15.26 -1.00 -4.06
CA GLN A 87 -16.56 -1.59 -3.73
C GLN A 87 -16.91 -1.46 -2.25
N ALA A 88 -15.97 -1.71 -1.34
CA ALA A 88 -16.17 -1.55 0.08
C ALA A 88 -16.54 -0.09 0.41
N LEU A 89 -15.80 0.88 -0.14
CA LEU A 89 -16.02 2.31 0.09
C LEU A 89 -17.37 2.83 -0.41
N LYS A 90 -18.07 2.13 -1.31
CA LYS A 90 -19.46 2.51 -1.67
C LYS A 90 -20.40 2.48 -0.47
N ARG A 91 -20.11 1.66 0.54
CA ARG A 91 -20.86 1.58 1.81
C ARG A 91 -20.38 2.62 2.84
N HIS A 92 -19.22 3.22 2.61
CA HIS A 92 -18.50 4.11 3.53
C HIS A 92 -18.30 5.48 2.87
N ARG A 93 -19.36 6.30 2.85
CA ARG A 93 -19.38 7.57 2.11
C ARG A 93 -18.44 8.66 2.66
N GLN A 94 -17.90 8.47 3.86
CA GLN A 94 -17.05 9.47 4.52
C GLN A 94 -15.61 9.47 4.00
N VAL A 95 -15.15 8.34 3.46
CA VAL A 95 -13.78 8.19 2.95
C VAL A 95 -13.79 8.20 1.43
N GLN A 96 -13.13 9.20 0.86
CA GLN A 96 -12.86 9.27 -0.57
C GLN A 96 -11.37 9.04 -0.79
N VAL A 97 -11.03 8.15 -1.73
CA VAL A 97 -9.63 7.81 -2.05
C VAL A 97 -9.33 8.06 -3.51
N ARG A 98 -8.06 8.36 -3.79
CA ARG A 98 -7.43 8.25 -5.10
C ARG A 98 -6.43 7.11 -5.03
N MET A 99 -6.41 6.27 -6.07
CA MET A 99 -5.53 5.10 -6.13
C MET A 99 -4.69 5.15 -7.40
N GLY A 100 -3.43 4.76 -7.28
CA GLY A 100 -2.48 4.63 -8.38
C GLY A 100 -1.83 3.26 -8.37
N ILE A 101 -1.61 2.67 -9.55
CA ILE A 101 -0.96 1.37 -9.68
C ILE A 101 0.29 1.52 -10.52
N HIS A 102 1.39 0.94 -10.05
CA HIS A 102 2.65 0.86 -10.77
C HIS A 102 3.21 -0.55 -10.70
N SER A 103 3.98 -0.95 -11.72
CA SER A 103 4.68 -2.23 -11.74
C SER A 103 6.03 -2.02 -12.39
N GLY A 104 7.09 -2.44 -11.71
CA GLY A 104 8.45 -2.17 -12.17
C GLY A 104 9.51 -2.71 -11.22
N PRO A 105 10.79 -2.58 -11.62
CA PRO A 105 11.91 -2.96 -10.78
C PRO A 105 11.95 -2.08 -9.53
N VAL A 106 12.09 -2.71 -8.37
CA VAL A 106 12.25 -2.05 -7.08
C VAL A 106 13.55 -2.46 -6.40
N ASN A 107 14.03 -1.60 -5.52
CA ASN A 107 15.11 -1.91 -4.60
C ASN A 107 14.57 -1.75 -3.18
N GLU A 108 14.73 -2.79 -2.38
CA GLU A 108 14.33 -2.76 -0.97
C GLU A 108 15.45 -2.12 -0.15
N VAL A 109 15.09 -1.12 0.65
CA VAL A 109 16.00 -0.45 1.58
C VAL A 109 15.40 -0.58 2.97
N THR A 110 16.16 -1.19 3.88
CA THR A 110 15.80 -1.29 5.30
C THR A 110 15.87 0.09 5.95
N ASP A 111 14.79 0.50 6.60
CA ASP A 111 14.72 1.76 7.36
C ASP A 111 15.49 1.61 8.70
N ILE A 112 15.90 2.72 9.29
CA ILE A 112 16.68 2.79 10.54
C ILE A 112 15.86 2.32 11.77
N ASN A 113 14.54 2.23 11.63
CA ASN A 113 13.63 1.82 12.69
C ASN A 113 13.35 0.29 12.73
N GLU A 114 14.09 -0.50 11.96
CA GLU A 114 14.09 -1.98 12.01
C GLU A 114 15.38 -2.56 12.61
#